data_AF-A0A8S3ISM9-F1
#
_entry.id   AF-A0A8S3ISM9-F1
#
_cell.length_a   1.000
_cell.length_b   1.000
_cell.length_c   1.000
_cell.angle_alpha   90.00
_cell.angle_beta   90.00
_cell.angle_gamma   90.00
#
_symmetry.space_group_name_H-M   'P 1'
#
loop_
_entity.id
_entity.type
_entity.pdbx_description
1 polymer ?
#
loop_
_entity_poly.entity_id
_entity_poly.type
_entity_poly.pdbx_seq_one_letter_code
_entity_poly.pdbx_strand_id
1 'polypeptide(L)'
;SGTCTLREAVIVASILAKNSVPMLHSAAALLKIAEMNYSGANSIFIRTLIEKRYALPFRVVDALVHHFIRFRSDTRELPVLWYQSLLSFVQNYRQDISTEQKQSLLELLHHHFHHTIGPEVRKLLAEYKCRDEEDEQYAVMDEAD
;
A
#
# COMPACT_ATOMS: atom_id res chain seq x y z
N SER A 1 6.40 -19.99 8.50
CA SER A 1 5.76 -21.31 8.39
C SER A 1 4.72 -21.40 7.27
N GLY A 2 4.18 -20.31 6.69
CA GLY A 2 3.24 -20.41 5.56
C GLY A 2 1.88 -21.07 5.89
N THR A 3 1.66 -21.43 7.15
CA THR A 3 0.52 -22.21 7.64
C THR A 3 -0.67 -21.35 8.09
N CYS A 4 -0.60 -20.03 7.94
CA CYS A 4 -1.66 -19.13 8.39
C CYS A 4 -2.86 -19.19 7.45
N THR A 5 -3.99 -19.67 7.97
CA THR A 5 -5.26 -19.73 7.23
C THR A 5 -5.94 -18.35 7.20
N LEU A 6 -6.84 -18.16 6.23
CA LEU A 6 -7.62 -16.91 6.14
C LEU A 6 -8.46 -16.64 7.40
N ARG A 7 -8.99 -17.70 8.03
CA ARG A 7 -9.80 -17.56 9.26
C ARG A 7 -8.96 -17.07 10.43
N GLU A 8 -7.78 -17.64 10.64
CA GLU A 8 -6.86 -17.19 11.68
C GLU A 8 -6.44 -15.74 11.44
N ALA A 9 -6.12 -15.40 10.19
CA ALA A 9 -5.74 -14.04 9.82
C ALA A 9 -6.85 -13.02 10.16
N VAL A 10 -8.11 -13.33 9.83
CA VAL A 10 -9.25 -12.45 10.16
C VAL A 10 -9.42 -12.26 11.67
N ILE A 11 -9.28 -13.34 12.46
CA ILE A 11 -9.43 -13.27 13.92
C ILE A 11 -8.33 -12.38 14.52
N VAL A 12 -7.08 -12.62 14.15
CA VAL A 12 -5.93 -11.84 14.67
C VAL A 12 -6.01 -10.39 14.19
N ALA A 13 -6.38 -10.16 12.92
CA ALA A 13 -6.57 -8.83 12.38
C ALA A 13 -7.67 -8.06 13.11
N SER A 14 -8.77 -8.71 13.51
CA SER A 14 -9.82 -8.05 14.32
C SER A 14 -9.29 -7.53 15.66
N ILE A 15 -8.41 -8.30 16.30
CA ILE A 15 -7.77 -7.89 17.57
C ILE A 15 -6.82 -6.73 17.31
N LEU A 16 -5.99 -6.80 16.26
CA LEU A 16 -5.09 -5.72 15.87
C LEU A 16 -5.84 -4.43 15.55
N ALA A 17 -6.97 -4.51 14.84
CA ALA A 17 -7.81 -3.37 14.51
C ALA A 17 -8.33 -2.65 15.77
N LYS A 18 -8.71 -3.39 16.80
CA LYS A 18 -9.28 -2.85 18.06
C LYS A 18 -8.24 -2.28 19.02
N ASN A 19 -7.04 -2.83 19.03
CA ASN A 19 -6.00 -2.42 19.99
C ASN A 19 -5.07 -1.35 19.42
N SER A 20 -4.60 -0.43 20.26
CA SER A 20 -3.57 0.53 19.84
C SER A 20 -2.20 -0.16 19.80
N VAL A 21 -1.52 -0.08 18.66
CA VAL A 21 -0.16 -0.62 18.47
C VAL A 21 0.76 0.56 18.15
N PRO A 22 1.88 0.75 18.86
CA PRO A 22 2.76 1.89 18.58
C PRO A 22 3.25 1.88 17.13
N MET A 23 3.36 3.07 16.52
CA MET A 23 3.67 3.23 15.10
C MET A 23 4.93 2.47 14.67
N LEU A 24 6.02 2.56 15.43
CA LEU A 24 7.30 1.91 15.08
C LEU A 24 7.17 0.39 14.95
N HIS A 25 6.40 -0.25 15.83
CA HIS A 25 6.16 -1.69 15.76
C HIS A 25 5.28 -2.06 14.57
N SER A 26 4.26 -1.23 14.28
CA SER A 26 3.39 -1.41 13.12
C SER A 26 4.17 -1.27 11.80
N ALA A 27 5.07 -0.29 11.72
CA ALA A 27 5.94 -0.04 10.58
C ALA A 27 6.90 -1.22 10.33
N ALA A 28 7.54 -1.74 11.38
CA ALA A 28 8.41 -2.91 11.29
C ALA A 28 7.64 -4.17 10.84
N ALA A 29 6.43 -4.37 11.36
CA ALA A 29 5.57 -5.48 10.96
C ALA A 29 5.15 -5.37 9.49
N LEU A 30 4.71 -4.19 9.04
CA LEU A 30 4.35 -3.92 7.64
C LEU A 30 5.51 -4.20 6.70
N LEU A 31 6.70 -3.69 7.01
CA LEU A 31 7.92 -3.92 6.23
C LEU A 31 8.19 -5.42 6.08
N LYS A 32 8.10 -6.17 7.20
CA LYS A 32 8.35 -7.61 7.15
C LYS A 32 7.31 -8.36 6.32
N ILE A 33 6.03 -8.02 6.45
CA ILE A 33 4.96 -8.67 5.69
C ILE A 33 5.07 -8.35 4.20
N ALA A 34 5.50 -7.13 3.84
CA ALA A 34 5.73 -6.71 2.46
C ALA A 34 6.82 -7.55 1.78
N GLU A 35 7.90 -7.86 2.49
CA GLU A 35 9.01 -8.69 2.00
C GLU A 35 8.66 -10.19 1.90
N MET A 36 7.65 -10.66 2.63
CA MET A 36 7.28 -12.07 2.65
C MET A 36 6.64 -12.54 1.32
N ASN A 37 6.74 -13.85 1.09
CA ASN A 37 5.99 -14.52 0.03
C ASN A 37 4.49 -14.27 0.21
N TYR A 38 3.82 -13.96 -0.90
CA TYR A 38 2.42 -13.59 -0.86
C TYR A 38 1.53 -14.71 -0.36
N SER A 39 0.58 -14.35 0.50
CA SER A 39 -0.57 -15.17 0.84
C SER A 39 -1.79 -14.25 1.02
N GLY A 40 -3.00 -14.81 0.94
CA GLY A 40 -4.21 -14.04 1.22
C GLY A 40 -4.22 -13.46 2.65
N ALA A 41 -3.60 -14.14 3.61
CA ALA A 41 -3.44 -13.66 4.98
C ALA A 41 -2.59 -12.39 5.06
N ASN A 42 -1.54 -12.26 4.24
CA ASN A 42 -0.71 -11.06 4.21
C ASN A 42 -1.53 -9.82 3.84
N SER A 43 -2.46 -9.95 2.87
CA SER A 43 -3.31 -8.83 2.42
C SER A 43 -4.21 -8.31 3.54
N ILE A 44 -4.71 -9.23 4.38
CA ILE A 44 -5.56 -8.89 5.53
C ILE A 44 -4.74 -8.08 6.54
N PHE A 45 -3.55 -8.55 6.91
CA PHE A 45 -2.70 -7.83 7.87
C PHE A 45 -2.20 -6.49 7.35
N ILE A 46 -1.77 -6.42 6.08
CA ILE A 46 -1.36 -5.17 5.44
C ILE A 46 -2.51 -4.16 5.49
N ARG A 47 -3.70 -4.57 5.06
CA ARG A 47 -4.89 -3.71 5.08
C ARG A 47 -5.19 -3.20 6.48
N THR A 48 -5.26 -4.08 7.48
CA THR A 48 -5.58 -3.72 8.86
C THR A 48 -4.57 -2.76 9.48
N LEU A 49 -3.28 -2.94 9.20
CA LEU A 49 -2.23 -2.06 9.73
C LEU A 49 -2.22 -0.70 9.03
N ILE A 50 -2.52 -0.66 7.73
CA ILE A 50 -2.66 0.59 6.95
C ILE A 50 -3.89 1.41 7.40
N GLU A 51 -5.01 0.74 7.68
CA GLU A 51 -6.24 1.39 8.16
C GLU A 51 -6.07 2.08 9.52
N LYS A 52 -4.96 1.84 10.23
CA LYS A 52 -4.58 2.59 11.45
C LYS A 52 -4.14 4.03 11.17
N ARG A 53 -3.80 4.37 9.92
CA ARG A 53 -3.43 5.73 9.49
C ARG A 53 -2.27 6.35 10.27
N TYR A 54 -1.28 5.55 10.62
CA TYR A 54 -0.04 6.08 11.20
C TYR A 54 0.79 6.78 10.13
N ALA A 55 1.55 7.81 10.52
CA ALA A 55 2.62 8.35 9.68
C ALA A 55 3.71 7.29 9.54
N LEU A 56 3.87 6.72 8.34
CA LEU A 56 4.84 5.67 8.07
C LEU A 56 6.14 6.28 7.54
N PRO A 57 7.32 5.73 7.91
CA PRO A 57 8.57 6.09 7.26
C PRO A 57 8.51 5.79 5.76
N PHE A 58 9.09 6.65 4.91
CA PHE A 58 9.09 6.46 3.45
C PHE A 58 9.61 5.10 3.01
N ARG A 59 10.63 4.56 3.69
CA ARG A 59 11.13 3.20 3.43
C ARG A 59 10.04 2.12 3.52
N VAL A 60 9.07 2.26 4.42
CA VAL A 60 7.95 1.31 4.56
C VAL A 60 6.95 1.50 3.43
N VAL A 61 6.66 2.75 3.05
CA VAL A 61 5.81 3.07 1.88
C VAL A 61 6.42 2.48 0.61
N ASP A 62 7.72 2.70 0.39
CA ASP A 62 8.44 2.18 -0.78
C ASP A 62 8.41 0.64 -0.82
N ALA A 63 8.57 -0.03 0.33
CA ALA A 63 8.46 -1.47 0.43
C ALA A 63 7.05 -2.00 0.13
N LEU A 64 6.00 -1.27 0.55
CA LEU A 64 4.61 -1.60 0.21
C LEU A 64 4.34 -1.40 -1.28
N VAL A 65 4.83 -0.32 -1.87
CA VAL A 65 4.75 -0.10 -3.32
C VAL A 65 5.42 -1.25 -4.07
N HIS A 66 6.65 -1.62 -3.67
CA HIS A 66 7.37 -2.75 -4.25
C HIS A 66 6.60 -4.07 -4.10
N HIS A 67 5.97 -4.29 -2.93
CA HIS A 67 5.11 -5.45 -2.71
C HIS A 67 3.96 -5.54 -3.71
N PHE A 68 3.34 -4.43 -4.11
CA PHE A 68 2.27 -4.45 -5.11
C PHE A 68 2.81 -4.57 -6.54
N ILE A 69 3.87 -3.85 -6.90
CA ILE A 69 4.44 -3.85 -8.26
C ILE A 69 4.93 -5.23 -8.67
N ARG A 70 5.44 -6.04 -7.74
CA ARG A 70 5.92 -7.41 -8.05
C ARG A 70 4.85 -8.32 -8.67
N PHE A 71 3.57 -8.00 -8.49
CA PHE A 71 2.47 -8.77 -9.09
C PHE A 71 2.26 -8.44 -10.57
N ARG A 72 2.92 -7.42 -11.13
CA ARG A 72 2.80 -7.09 -12.55
C ARG A 72 3.15 -8.27 -13.48
N SER A 73 4.08 -9.12 -13.07
CA SER A 73 4.48 -10.32 -13.81
C SER A 73 3.68 -11.57 -13.44
N ASP A 74 2.73 -11.48 -12.50
CA ASP A 74 1.91 -12.61 -12.07
C ASP A 74 0.72 -12.76 -13.03
N THR A 75 0.58 -13.89 -13.71
CA THR A 75 -0.51 -14.10 -14.66
C THR A 75 -1.79 -14.63 -14.01
N ARG A 76 -1.77 -14.86 -12.69
CA ARG A 76 -2.92 -15.41 -11.97
C ARG A 76 -3.97 -14.34 -11.70
N GLU A 77 -5.21 -14.79 -11.52
CA GLU A 77 -6.27 -13.92 -11.00
C GLU A 77 -5.99 -13.59 -9.53
N LEU A 78 -5.75 -12.30 -9.26
CA LEU A 78 -5.52 -11.82 -7.90
C LEU A 78 -6.84 -11.81 -7.10
N PRO A 79 -6.81 -12.23 -5.82
CA PRO A 79 -8.02 -12.27 -5.00
C PRO A 79 -8.52 -10.86 -4.67
N VAL A 80 -9.83 -10.71 -4.42
CA VAL A 80 -10.43 -9.41 -4.05
C VAL A 80 -9.76 -8.75 -2.84
N LEU A 81 -9.28 -9.55 -1.88
CA LEU A 81 -8.56 -9.08 -0.69
C LEU A 81 -7.28 -8.31 -1.05
N TRP A 82 -6.59 -8.71 -2.13
CA TRP A 82 -5.42 -8.01 -2.62
C TRP A 82 -5.80 -6.61 -3.10
N TYR A 83 -6.83 -6.49 -3.94
CA TYR A 83 -7.32 -5.20 -4.45
C TYR A 83 -7.83 -4.30 -3.33
N GLN A 84 -8.50 -4.85 -2.31
CA GLN A 84 -8.91 -4.10 -1.13
C GLN A 84 -7.71 -3.56 -0.35
N SER A 85 -6.65 -4.37 -0.18
CA SER A 85 -5.43 -3.91 0.48
C SER A 85 -4.71 -2.80 -0.30
N LEU A 86 -4.69 -2.89 -1.64
CA LEU A 86 -4.16 -1.85 -2.52
C LEU A 86 -4.98 -0.56 -2.42
N LEU A 87 -6.32 -0.67 -2.43
CA LEU A 87 -7.20 0.48 -2.28
C LEU A 87 -6.96 1.19 -0.94
N SER A 88 -6.92 0.44 0.17
CA SER A 88 -6.62 1.03 1.48
C SER A 88 -5.24 1.68 1.51
N PHE A 89 -4.22 1.08 0.87
CA PHE A 89 -2.90 1.71 0.76
C PHE A 89 -2.97 3.07 0.05
N VAL A 90 -3.57 3.11 -1.14
CA VAL A 90 -3.69 4.34 -1.93
C VAL A 90 -4.56 5.38 -1.23
N GLN A 91 -5.66 4.97 -0.59
CA GLN A 91 -6.52 5.90 0.16
C GLN A 91 -5.78 6.63 1.29
N ASN A 92 -4.82 5.99 1.96
CA ASN A 92 -4.17 6.52 3.15
C ASN A 92 -2.76 7.09 2.89
N TYR A 93 -2.05 6.62 1.86
CA TYR A 93 -0.63 6.94 1.64
C TYR A 93 -0.30 7.50 0.25
N ARG A 94 -1.30 7.82 -0.59
CA ARG A 94 -1.06 8.35 -1.95
C ARG A 94 -0.20 9.62 -2.04
N GLN A 95 -0.17 10.44 -1.00
CA GLN A 95 0.67 11.66 -0.95
C GLN A 95 2.14 11.32 -0.69
N ASP A 96 2.42 10.17 -0.07
CA ASP A 96 3.78 9.75 0.28
C ASP A 96 4.44 8.91 -0.83
N ILE A 97 3.79 8.78 -1.99
CA ILE A 97 4.25 8.00 -3.15
C ILE A 97 4.95 8.95 -4.13
N SER A 98 6.05 8.49 -4.75
CA SER A 98 6.73 9.27 -5.79
C SER A 98 6.03 9.17 -7.15
N THR A 99 6.33 10.09 -8.07
CA THR A 99 5.77 10.09 -9.43
C THR A 99 6.07 8.80 -10.19
N GLU A 100 7.30 8.29 -10.08
CA GLU A 100 7.71 7.01 -10.69
C GLU A 100 6.91 5.81 -10.14
N GLN A 101 6.72 5.79 -8.82
CA GLN A 101 5.95 4.74 -8.15
C GLN A 101 4.47 4.80 -8.53
N LYS A 102 3.88 6.00 -8.60
CA LYS A 102 2.52 6.22 -9.08
C LYS A 102 2.34 5.69 -10.50
N GLN A 103 3.26 6.00 -11.41
CA GLN A 103 3.22 5.49 -12.78
C GLN A 103 3.29 3.96 -12.82
N SER A 104 4.16 3.37 -12.01
CA SER A 104 4.27 1.90 -11.90
C SER A 104 2.99 1.25 -11.36
N LEU A 105 2.29 1.89 -10.42
CA LEU A 105 0.99 1.43 -9.91
C LEU A 105 -0.13 1.57 -10.95
N LEU A 106 -0.11 2.63 -11.77
CA LEU A 106 -1.05 2.78 -12.88
C LEU A 106 -0.84 1.68 -13.93
N GLU A 107 0.42 1.38 -14.27
CA GLU A 107 0.76 0.26 -15.15
C GLU A 107 0.31 -1.09 -14.56
N LEU A 108 0.45 -1.30 -13.25
CA LEU A 108 -0.07 -2.47 -12.57
C LEU A 108 -1.60 -2.60 -12.75
N LEU A 109 -2.35 -1.50 -12.63
CA LEU A 109 -3.81 -1.47 -12.86
C LEU A 109 -4.21 -1.64 -14.34
N HIS A 110 -3.27 -1.61 -15.28
CA HIS A 110 -3.50 -1.97 -16.68
C HIS A 110 -3.45 -3.49 -16.87
N HIS A 111 -2.59 -4.18 -16.11
CA HIS A 111 -2.43 -5.65 -16.18
C HIS A 111 -3.48 -6.35 -15.30
N HIS A 112 -3.72 -5.82 -14.10
CA HIS A 112 -4.65 -6.37 -13.12
C HIS A 112 -5.74 -5.36 -12.80
N PHE A 113 -6.90 -5.54 -13.41
CA PHE A 113 -8.03 -4.63 -13.27
C PHE A 113 -9.23 -5.30 -12.62
N HIS A 114 -9.67 -4.75 -11.49
CA HIS A 114 -10.92 -5.12 -10.85
C HIS A 114 -12.01 -4.11 -11.22
N HIS A 115 -13.15 -4.59 -11.75
CA HIS A 115 -14.25 -3.75 -12.26
C HIS A 115 -14.79 -2.69 -11.27
N THR A 116 -14.93 -3.02 -9.99
CA THR A 116 -15.40 -2.06 -8.96
C THR A 116 -14.28 -1.23 -8.32
N ILE A 117 -13.18 -1.86 -7.89
CA ILE A 117 -12.12 -1.22 -7.10
C ILE A 117 -11.12 -0.47 -8.01
N GLY A 118 -10.80 -1.03 -9.18
CA GLY A 118 -9.82 -0.46 -10.11
C GLY A 118 -10.09 1.01 -10.50
N PRO A 119 -11.34 1.38 -10.85
CA PRO A 119 -11.69 2.78 -11.12
C PRO A 119 -11.41 3.72 -9.94
N GLU A 120 -11.70 3.28 -8.71
CA GLU A 120 -11.48 4.06 -7.50
C GLU A 120 -9.99 4.28 -7.25
N VAL A 121 -9.17 3.23 -7.37
CA VAL A 121 -7.71 3.35 -7.21
C VAL A 121 -7.11 4.30 -8.26
N ARG A 122 -7.52 4.17 -9.53
CA ARG A 122 -7.05 5.07 -10.60
C ARG A 122 -7.43 6.53 -10.33
N LYS A 123 -8.67 6.77 -9.91
CA LYS A 123 -9.15 8.11 -9.57
C LYS A 123 -8.30 8.72 -8.43
N LEU A 124 -8.09 7.96 -7.35
CA LEU A 124 -7.30 8.42 -6.21
C LEU A 124 -5.84 8.70 -6.56
N LEU A 125 -5.23 7.93 -7.47
CA LEU A 125 -3.87 8.22 -7.93
C LEU A 125 -3.84 9.47 -8.82
N ALA A 126 -4.86 9.71 -9.64
CA ALA A 126 -4.91 10.87 -10.53
C ALA A 126 -5.14 12.20 -9.79
N GLU A 127 -5.93 12.19 -8.71
CA GLU A 127 -6.36 13.41 -8.00
C GLU A 127 -5.26 14.07 -7.15
N TYR A 128 -4.15 13.39 -6.86
CA TYR A 128 -3.17 13.85 -5.88
C TYR A 128 -1.77 14.01 -6.47
N LYS A 129 -1.10 15.05 -5.97
CA LYS A 129 0.32 15.34 -6.19
C LYS A 129 1.19 14.33 -5.44
N CYS A 130 2.31 14.00 -6.04
CA CYS A 130 3.31 13.09 -5.48
C CYS A 130 4.26 13.85 -4.54
N ARG A 131 4.93 13.13 -3.63
CA ARG A 131 5.85 13.76 -2.65
C ARG A 131 6.99 14.55 -3.29
N ASP A 132 7.52 14.05 -4.40
CA ASP A 132 8.64 14.63 -5.14
C ASP A 132 8.26 15.93 -5.86
N GLU A 133 6.99 16.11 -6.21
CA GLU A 133 6.49 17.35 -6.82
C GLU A 133 6.32 18.48 -5.79
N GLU A 134 6.17 18.15 -4.50
CA GLU A 134 6.15 19.14 -3.41
C GLU A 134 7.57 19.66 -3.12
N ASP A 135 8.56 18.76 -3.05
CA ASP A 135 9.96 19.11 -2.81
C ASP A 135 10.53 20.05 -3.90
N GLU A 136 10.18 19.83 -5.17
CA GLU A 136 10.56 20.72 -6.29
C GLU A 136 9.96 22.12 -6.15
N GLN A 137 8.72 22.24 -5.65
CA GLN A 137 8.05 23.52 -5.47
C GLN A 137 8.72 24.39 -4.39
N TYR A 138 9.23 23.77 -3.32
CA TYR A 138 9.96 24.48 -2.26
C TYR A 138 11.39 24.87 -2.71
N ALA A 139 12.07 24.02 -3.48
CA ALA A 139 13.39 24.33 -4.01
C ALA A 139 13.38 25.57 -4.94
N VAL A 140 12.36 25.70 -5.79
CA VAL A 140 12.21 26.85 -6.70
C VAL A 140 11.89 28.15 -5.95
N MET A 141 11.25 28.08 -4.78
CA MET A 141 10.95 29.27 -3.97
C MET A 141 12.19 29.79 -3.22
N ASP A 142 13.09 28.90 -2.79
CA ASP A 142 14.32 29.24 -2.06
C ASP A 142 15.43 29.79 -3.00
N GLU A 143 15.40 29.46 -4.30
CA GLU A 143 16.30 30.04 -5.32
C GLU A 143 15.86 31.44 -5.81
N ALA A 144 14.65 31.88 -5.45
CA ALA A 144 14.07 33.15 -5.89
C ALA A 144 14.25 34.31 -4.88
N ASP A 145 14.85 34.05 -3.71
CA ASP A 145 15.23 35.01 -2.66
C ASP A 145 16.76 35.28 -2.66
#